data_AF-A0A0F8ZYM0-F1
#
_entry.id   AF-A0A0F8ZYM0-F1
#
_cell.length_a   1.000
_cell.length_b   1.000
_cell.length_c   1.000
_cell.angle_alpha   90.00
_cell.angle_beta   90.00
_cell.angle_gamma   90.00
#
_symmetry.space_group_name_H-M   'P 1'
#
loop_
_entity.id
_entity.type
_entity.pdbx_description
1 polymer ?
#
loop_
_entity_poly.entity_id
_entity_poly.type
_entity_poly.pdbx_seq_one_letter_code
_entity_poly.pdbx_strand_id
1 'polypeptide(L)'
;MDQAFFSVDLNSGVLIFNAAPDFETPLDDGVNNTYIVEVTADDGNGGTDTQTITVTVTDANDDPVITSDGGAATAGVNAAENQTAVTTVTATDADTDTPTFTITGGADQAKF
;
A
#
# COMPACT_ATOMS: atom_id res chain seq x y z
N MET A 1 -20.60 -4.65 -2.57
CA MET A 1 -20.74 -4.19 -3.96
C MET A 1 -19.75 -3.08 -4.16
N ASP A 2 -18.90 -3.20 -5.17
CA ASP A 2 -17.72 -2.34 -5.34
C ASP A 2 -18.05 -0.86 -5.53
N GLN A 3 -19.28 -0.52 -5.94
CA GLN A 3 -19.72 0.87 -6.13
C GLN A 3 -19.43 1.79 -4.93
N ALA A 4 -19.39 1.27 -3.71
CA ALA A 4 -19.12 2.06 -2.50
C ALA A 4 -17.68 2.60 -2.44
N PHE A 5 -16.77 2.01 -3.21
CA PHE A 5 -15.37 2.42 -3.29
C PHE A 5 -15.11 3.50 -4.34
N PHE A 6 -16.13 3.87 -5.13
CA PHE A 6 -15.99 4.85 -6.19
C PHE A 6 -16.91 6.06 -6.02
N SER A 7 -16.52 7.14 -6.69
CA SER A 7 -17.34 8.30 -7.00
C SER A 7 -17.14 8.69 -8.46
N VAL A 8 -18.07 9.44 -9.04
CA VAL A 8 -17.94 10.01 -10.39
C VAL A 8 -18.05 11.53 -10.27
N ASP A 9 -17.07 12.25 -10.81
CA ASP A 9 -17.18 13.69 -10.97
C ASP A 9 -18.25 14.00 -12.02
N LEU A 10 -19.34 14.64 -11.60
CA LEU A 10 -20.52 14.86 -12.45
C LEU A 10 -20.30 15.86 -13.60
N ASN A 11 -19.22 16.65 -13.57
CA ASN A 11 -18.95 17.65 -14.61
C ASN A 11 -18.01 17.10 -15.69
N SER A 12 -17.05 16.29 -15.28
CA SER A 12 -15.98 15.76 -16.13
C SER A 12 -16.15 14.28 -16.49
N GLY A 13 -17.01 13.56 -15.77
CA GLY A 13 -17.22 12.11 -15.93
C GLY A 13 -16.07 11.25 -15.39
N VAL A 14 -15.13 11.82 -14.64
CA VAL A 14 -14.00 11.08 -14.09
C VAL A 14 -14.49 10.13 -13.00
N LEU A 15 -14.24 8.83 -13.18
CA LEU A 15 -14.42 7.80 -12.15
C LEU A 15 -13.21 7.84 -11.19
N ILE A 16 -13.49 7.92 -9.89
CA ILE A 16 -12.51 8.18 -8.85
C ILE A 16 -12.65 7.12 -7.77
N PHE A 17 -11.53 6.54 -7.32
CA PHE A 17 -11.51 5.77 -6.08
C PHE A 17 -11.65 6.71 -4.87
N ASN A 18 -12.53 6.38 -3.92
CA ASN A 18 -12.75 7.16 -2.71
C ASN A 18 -11.53 7.10 -1.76
N ALA A 19 -10.75 6.03 -1.83
CA ALA A 19 -9.46 5.86 -1.18
C ALA A 19 -8.51 5.14 -2.14
N ALA A 20 -7.21 5.45 -2.10
CA ALA A 20 -6.23 4.77 -2.94
C ALA A 20 -6.28 3.24 -2.70
N PRO A 21 -6.39 2.42 -3.75
CA PRO A 21 -6.35 0.97 -3.58
C PRO A 21 -4.92 0.52 -3.24
N ASP A 22 -4.85 -0.61 -2.55
CA ASP A 22 -3.63 -1.31 -2.17
C ASP A 22 -3.81 -2.76 -2.69
N PHE A 23 -2.81 -3.27 -3.43
CA PHE A 23 -2.92 -4.57 -4.10
C PHE A 23 -2.82 -5.73 -3.10
N GLU A 24 -2.08 -5.53 -2.02
CA GLU A 24 -1.81 -6.48 -0.94
C GLU A 24 -3.01 -6.51 0.02
N THR A 25 -3.80 -5.43 0.06
CA THR A 25 -5.04 -5.34 0.85
C THR A 25 -6.32 -5.02 0.02
N PRO A 26 -6.73 -5.92 -0.90
CA PRO A 26 -7.89 -5.69 -1.74
C PRO A 26 -9.18 -5.53 -0.92
N LEU A 27 -9.95 -4.50 -1.24
CA LEU A 27 -11.23 -4.20 -0.61
C LEU A 27 -12.44 -4.59 -1.47
N ASP A 28 -12.21 -5.06 -2.70
CA ASP A 28 -13.26 -5.46 -3.64
C ASP A 28 -14.10 -6.65 -3.13
N ASP A 29 -15.31 -6.75 -3.66
CA ASP A 29 -16.16 -7.92 -3.55
C ASP A 29 -15.53 -9.11 -4.30
N GLY A 30 -14.66 -9.85 -3.63
CA GLY A 30 -13.95 -10.97 -4.25
C GLY A 30 -12.50 -11.07 -3.82
N VAL A 31 -11.96 -9.99 -3.24
CA VAL A 31 -10.62 -9.90 -2.68
C VAL A 31 -9.58 -10.30 -3.73
N ASN A 32 -9.76 -9.80 -4.96
CA ASN A 32 -9.00 -10.22 -6.14
C ASN A 32 -8.43 -9.06 -6.97
N ASN A 33 -8.44 -7.84 -6.43
CA ASN A 33 -7.94 -6.63 -7.10
C ASN A 33 -8.71 -6.23 -8.36
N THR A 34 -9.92 -6.75 -8.55
CA THR A 34 -10.81 -6.40 -9.66
C THR A 34 -12.11 -5.85 -9.14
N TYR A 35 -12.35 -4.57 -9.40
CA TYR A 35 -13.56 -3.86 -9.00
C TYR A 35 -14.51 -3.73 -10.18
N ILE A 36 -15.79 -4.05 -9.99
CA ILE A 36 -16.82 -3.95 -11.01
C ILE A 36 -17.85 -2.90 -10.61
N VAL A 37 -17.97 -1.84 -11.41
CA VAL A 37 -18.89 -0.72 -11.16
C VAL A 37 -19.75 -0.45 -12.39
N GLU A 38 -21.01 -0.10 -12.18
CA GLU A 38 -21.88 0.41 -13.24
C GLU A 38 -21.94 1.94 -13.17
N VAL A 39 -21.70 2.60 -14.31
CA VAL A 39 -21.80 4.05 -14.46
C VAL A 39 -22.95 4.37 -15.40
N THR A 40 -23.85 5.23 -14.95
CA THR A 40 -25.01 5.70 -15.73
C THR A 40 -24.82 7.16 -16.12
N ALA A 41 -24.94 7.44 -17.41
CA ALA A 41 -25.13 8.79 -17.93
C ALA A 41 -26.64 9.06 -18.07
N ASP A 42 -27.09 10.23 -17.61
CA ASP A 42 -28.49 10.69 -17.70
C ASP A 42 -28.50 12.09 -18.32
N ASP A 43 -29.32 12.29 -19.36
CA ASP A 43 -29.43 13.56 -20.07
C ASP A 43 -30.41 14.56 -19.41
N GLY A 44 -31.05 14.17 -18.31
CA GLY A 44 -32.05 14.97 -17.58
C GLY A 44 -33.37 15.18 -18.33
N ASN A 45 -33.51 14.59 -19.52
CA ASN A 45 -34.66 14.68 -20.42
C ASN A 45 -35.31 13.32 -20.65
N GLY A 46 -34.91 12.31 -19.88
CA GLY A 46 -35.47 10.96 -19.88
C GLY A 46 -34.64 9.93 -20.66
N GLY A 47 -33.49 10.31 -21.22
CA GLY A 47 -32.53 9.41 -21.83
C GLY A 47 -31.43 9.02 -20.84
N THR A 48 -31.19 7.71 -20.71
CA THR A 48 -30.09 7.17 -19.89
C THR A 48 -29.31 6.11 -20.65
N ASP A 49 -28.00 6.04 -20.42
CA ASP A 49 -27.14 4.95 -20.89
C ASP A 49 -26.30 4.43 -19.71
N THR A 50 -26.12 3.11 -19.60
CA THR A 50 -25.40 2.49 -18.48
C THR A 50 -24.32 1.56 -18.99
N GLN A 51 -23.12 1.70 -18.43
CA GLN A 51 -21.96 0.89 -18.77
C GLN A 51 -21.36 0.25 -17.52
N THR A 52 -21.13 -1.07 -17.59
CA THR A 52 -20.31 -1.78 -16.61
C THR A 52 -18.83 -1.57 -16.93
N ILE A 53 -18.07 -1.15 -15.92
CA ILE A 53 -16.62 -0.92 -15.99
C ILE A 53 -15.94 -1.89 -15.03
N THR A 54 -14.95 -2.61 -15.54
CA THR A 54 -14.04 -3.43 -14.74
C THR A 54 -12.73 -2.67 -14.55
N VAL A 55 -12.37 -2.41 -13.30
CA VAL A 55 -11.11 -1.76 -12.92
C VAL A 55 -10.23 -2.81 -12.25
N THR A 56 -9.07 -3.10 -12.84
CA THR A 56 -8.06 -3.99 -12.27
C THR A 56 -6.94 -3.16 -11.66
N VAL A 57 -6.68 -3.36 -10.36
CA VAL A 57 -5.53 -2.77 -9.67
C VAL A 57 -4.30 -3.61 -10.02
N THR A 58 -3.24 -2.94 -10.44
CA THR A 58 -1.95 -3.57 -10.72
C THR A 58 -1.01 -3.37 -9.54
N ASP A 59 -0.33 -4.44 -9.19
CA ASP A 59 0.75 -4.47 -8.20
C ASP A 59 1.88 -3.48 -8.57
N ALA A 60 2.41 -2.82 -7.55
CA ALA A 60 3.58 -1.94 -7.60
C ALA A 60 4.42 -2.15 -6.34
N ASN A 61 5.74 -2.25 -6.51
CA ASN A 61 6.66 -2.56 -5.43
C ASN A 61 6.53 -1.63 -4.21
N ASP A 62 6.25 -2.20 -3.06
CA ASP A 62 6.26 -1.56 -1.74
C ASP A 62 7.67 -1.50 -1.15
N ASP A 63 7.90 -0.49 -0.31
CA ASP A 63 9.17 -0.36 0.39
C ASP A 63 9.22 -1.29 1.62
N PRO A 64 10.38 -1.94 1.91
CA PRO A 64 10.51 -2.75 3.10
C PRO A 64 10.51 -1.87 4.37
N VAL A 65 9.82 -2.34 5.41
CA VAL A 65 9.67 -1.64 6.69
C VAL A 65 10.44 -2.37 7.79
N ILE A 66 11.33 -1.66 8.49
CA ILE A 66 12.01 -2.20 9.69
C ILE A 66 10.98 -2.35 10.82
N THR A 67 10.95 -3.53 11.42
CA THR A 67 10.00 -3.91 12.49
C THR A 67 10.67 -4.24 13.81
N SER A 68 11.99 -4.46 13.83
CA SER A 68 12.77 -4.66 15.06
C SER A 68 12.84 -3.40 15.91
N ASP A 69 13.14 -3.58 17.20
CA ASP A 69 13.42 -2.48 18.15
C ASP A 69 12.34 -1.38 18.24
N GLY A 70 11.09 -1.73 17.92
CA GLY A 70 9.93 -0.84 17.97
C GLY A 70 9.52 -0.22 16.63
N GLY A 71 10.22 -0.52 15.53
CA GLY A 71 9.82 -0.18 14.15
C GLY A 71 9.68 1.32 13.84
N ALA A 72 10.09 2.19 14.77
CA ALA A 72 10.07 3.63 14.58
C ALA A 72 11.35 4.11 13.87
N ALA A 73 11.34 5.37 13.41
CA ALA A 73 12.50 5.99 12.77
C ALA A 73 13.76 6.04 13.66
N THR A 74 13.60 5.92 14.98
CA THR A 74 14.71 5.84 15.94
C THR A 74 14.41 4.78 16.99
N ALA A 75 15.43 3.99 17.36
CA ALA A 75 15.36 3.04 18.45
C ALA A 75 16.58 3.19 19.38
N GLY A 76 16.37 2.92 20.67
CA GLY A 76 17.44 2.82 21.66
C GLY A 76 17.60 1.38 22.09
N VAL A 77 18.81 0.82 21.91
CA VAL A 77 19.14 -0.56 22.30
C VAL A 77 20.30 -0.56 23.29
N ASN A 78 20.25 -1.45 24.27
CA ASN A 78 21.32 -1.66 25.23
C ASN A 78 22.02 -2.99 24.92
N ALA A 79 23.33 -2.97 24.80
CA ALA A 79 24.17 -4.17 24.77
C ALA A 79 24.97 -4.25 26.08
N ALA A 80 25.06 -5.44 26.68
CA ALA A 80 25.97 -5.63 27.81
C ALA A 80 27.42 -5.56 27.33
N GLU A 81 28.36 -5.37 28.24
CA GLU A 81 29.78 -5.43 27.91
C GLU A 81 30.23 -6.86 27.58
N ASN A 82 31.36 -6.98 26.88
CA ASN A 82 32.01 -8.25 26.53
C ASN A 82 31.21 -9.17 25.58
N GLN A 83 30.38 -8.59 24.72
CA GLN A 83 29.70 -9.26 23.61
C GLN A 83 29.90 -8.48 22.30
N THR A 84 29.72 -9.16 21.17
CA THR A 84 29.79 -8.55 19.83
C THR A 84 28.42 -8.31 19.22
N ALA A 85 27.40 -9.08 19.61
CA ALA A 85 26.03 -8.88 19.15
C ALA A 85 25.36 -7.74 19.92
N VAL A 86 24.65 -6.86 19.20
CA VAL A 86 23.89 -5.75 19.79
C VAL A 86 22.39 -6.03 19.71
N THR A 87 21.86 -6.21 18.51
CA THR A 87 20.45 -6.53 18.23
C THR A 87 20.36 -7.31 16.91
N THR A 88 19.17 -7.81 16.59
CA THR A 88 18.83 -8.36 15.29
C THR A 88 17.88 -7.41 14.58
N VAL A 89 18.31 -6.88 13.44
CA VAL A 89 17.44 -6.05 12.59
C VAL A 89 16.52 -6.96 11.79
N THR A 90 15.23 -6.70 11.85
CA THR A 90 14.21 -7.37 11.04
C THR A 90 13.42 -6.35 10.25
N ALA A 91 13.08 -6.69 9.01
CA ALA A 91 12.18 -5.92 8.18
C ALA A 91 11.19 -6.85 7.50
N THR A 92 10.03 -6.31 7.14
CA THR A 92 9.01 -6.98 6.35
C THR A 92 8.74 -6.16 5.11
N ASP A 93 8.44 -6.84 4.02
CA ASP A 93 8.06 -6.25 2.75
C ASP A 93 6.67 -6.77 2.38
N ALA A 94 5.79 -5.90 1.88
CA ALA A 94 4.41 -6.25 1.60
C ALA A 94 4.31 -7.20 0.39
N ASP A 95 5.23 -7.06 -0.57
CA ASP A 95 5.35 -7.90 -1.77
C ASP A 95 5.98 -9.27 -1.48
N THR A 96 6.30 -9.54 -0.21
CA THR A 96 7.01 -10.73 0.26
C THR A 96 8.45 -10.85 -0.23
N ASP A 97 9.00 -9.75 -0.74
CA ASP A 97 10.40 -9.66 -1.11
C ASP A 97 11.32 -9.83 0.12
N THR A 98 12.51 -10.39 -0.10
CA THR A 98 13.48 -10.63 0.98
C THR A 98 14.35 -9.38 1.19
N PRO A 99 14.27 -8.70 2.35
CA PRO A 99 15.04 -7.49 2.58
C PRO A 99 16.55 -7.77 2.69
N THR A 100 17.35 -6.79 2.29
CA THR A 100 18.80 -6.76 2.52
C THR A 100 19.17 -5.60 3.43
N PHE A 101 20.23 -5.76 4.22
CA PHE A 101 20.59 -4.81 5.28
C PHE A 101 22.02 -4.30 5.08
N THR A 102 22.20 -2.98 5.14
CA THR A 102 23.51 -2.33 5.07
C THR A 102 23.56 -1.15 6.05
N ILE A 103 24.75 -0.86 6.57
CA ILE A 103 24.99 0.35 7.39
C ILE A 103 25.38 1.48 6.43
N THR A 104 24.51 2.47 6.27
CA THR A 104 24.68 3.55 5.28
C THR A 104 25.18 4.86 5.87
N GLY A 105 25.28 4.98 7.20
CA GLY A 105 25.70 6.22 7.84
C GLY A 105 25.87 6.13 9.36
N GLY A 106 26.13 7.29 9.97
CA GLY A 106 26.38 7.45 11.41
C GLY A 106 27.84 7.73 11.73
N ALA A 107 28.09 8.50 12.79
CA ALA A 107 29.46 8.92 13.16
C ALA A 107 30.41 7.74 13.44
N ASP A 108 29.83 6.61 13.88
CA ASP A 108 30.56 5.41 14.27
C ASP A 108 30.35 4.23 13.29
N GLN A 109 29.85 4.45 12.08
CA GLN A 109 29.52 3.37 11.15
C GLN A 109 30.68 2.41 10.87
N ALA A 110 31.91 2.92 10.87
CA ALA A 110 33.11 2.14 10.58
C ALA A 110 33.59 1.28 11.76
N LYS A 111 32.89 1.34 12.91
CA LYS A 111 33.16 0.53 14.09
C LYS A 111 32.25 -0.71 14.18
N PHE A 112 31.34 -0.89 13.22
CA PHE A 112 30.43 -2.01 13.09
C PHE A 112 30.73 -2.84 11.83
#